data_AF-A0A381PVW8-F1
#
_entry.id   AF-A0A381PVW8-F1
#
_cell.length_a   1.000
_cell.length_b   1.000
_cell.length_c   1.000
_cell.angle_alpha   90.00
_cell.angle_beta   90.00
_cell.angle_gamma   90.00
#
_symmetry.space_group_name_H-M   'P 1'
#
loop_
_entity.id
_entity.type
_entity.pdbx_description
1 polymer ?
#
loop_
_entity_poly.entity_id
_entity_poly.type
_entity_poly.pdbx_seq_one_letter_code
_entity_poly.pdbx_strand_id
1 'polypeptide(L)'
;MKRLFYFIYSLIFIIVFSCSKNQIEEEEEIVVEPTLFSCVTYNTLLDPTNTEDDDLMQYWNKFVADVLCTKGAPDYGQQNTVVNLFFEYESDAAIAAGVTQDHIAYSSFDGYCNSSKVNVGVDWRSWTERSLLKRLWIMYHEFGHDVYRYEHSPDPADIMYYSSTPGFIKINDFIEAKDRLIKRDFPGISYIECPPDTDCIIDCGD
;
A
#
# COMPACT_ATOMS: atom_id res chain seq x y z
N MET A 1 -64.16 -31.06 -16.72
CA MET A 1 -62.99 -31.96 -16.53
C MET A 1 -61.66 -31.34 -16.97
N LYS A 2 -61.54 -30.66 -18.12
CA LYS A 2 -60.26 -30.06 -18.58
C LYS A 2 -59.68 -28.95 -17.68
N ARG A 3 -60.50 -28.14 -17.00
CA ARG A 3 -60.01 -27.06 -16.10
C ARG A 3 -59.40 -27.57 -14.79
N LEU A 4 -59.79 -28.75 -14.31
CA LEU A 4 -59.24 -29.34 -13.08
C LEU A 4 -57.82 -29.90 -13.31
N PHE A 5 -57.56 -30.42 -14.51
CA PHE A 5 -56.23 -30.94 -14.90
C PHE A 5 -55.16 -29.84 -15.01
N TYR A 6 -55.52 -28.61 -15.41
CA TYR A 6 -54.58 -27.48 -15.46
C TYR A 6 -54.16 -26.99 -14.07
N PHE A 7 -55.07 -27.02 -13.09
CA PHE A 7 -54.72 -26.66 -11.70
C PHE A 7 -53.78 -27.69 -11.06
N ILE A 8 -53.96 -28.98 -11.36
CA ILE A 8 -53.08 -30.05 -10.86
C ILE A 8 -51.69 -29.96 -11.50
N TYR A 9 -51.61 -29.69 -12.82
CA TYR A 9 -50.32 -29.49 -13.50
C TYR A 9 -49.57 -28.23 -13.01
N SER A 10 -50.29 -27.17 -12.67
CA SER A 10 -49.69 -25.93 -12.13
C SER A 10 -49.13 -26.14 -10.70
N LEU A 11 -49.82 -26.90 -9.85
CA LEU A 11 -49.33 -27.19 -8.49
C LEU A 11 -48.09 -28.11 -8.48
N ILE A 12 -47.98 -29.05 -9.43
CA ILE A 12 -46.84 -29.96 -9.52
C ILE A 12 -45.57 -29.23 -9.98
N PHE A 13 -45.69 -28.17 -10.79
CA PHE A 13 -44.54 -27.37 -11.24
C PHE A 13 -43.90 -26.55 -10.11
N ILE A 14 -44.65 -26.21 -9.06
CA ILE A 14 -44.15 -25.42 -7.91
C ILE A 14 -43.34 -26.30 -6.94
N ILE A 15 -43.59 -27.62 -6.89
CA ILE A 15 -42.93 -28.52 -5.93
C ILE A 15 -41.54 -28.97 -6.43
N VAL A 16 -41.29 -28.97 -7.75
CA VAL A 16 -40.00 -29.40 -8.33
C VAL A 16 -38.91 -28.31 -8.37
N PHE A 17 -39.24 -27.04 -8.04
CA PHE A 17 -38.26 -25.94 -7.97
C PHE A 17 -37.86 -25.53 -6.55
N SER A 18 -38.43 -26.15 -5.51
CA SER A 18 -37.93 -25.99 -4.13
C SER A 18 -36.76 -26.93 -3.84
N CYS A 19 -35.62 -26.67 -4.49
CA CYS A 19 -34.34 -27.08 -3.90
C CYS A 19 -34.05 -26.12 -2.74
N SER A 20 -34.47 -26.49 -1.53
CA SER A 20 -33.89 -25.91 -0.32
C SER A 20 -32.46 -26.42 -0.22
N LYS A 21 -31.51 -25.65 -0.76
CA LYS A 21 -30.12 -25.80 -0.36
C LYS A 21 -30.07 -25.32 1.08
N ASN A 22 -30.16 -26.25 2.03
CA ASN A 22 -29.73 -26.00 3.39
C ASN A 22 -28.24 -25.67 3.29
N GLN A 23 -27.93 -24.38 3.11
CA GLN A 23 -26.61 -23.87 3.43
C GLN A 23 -26.52 -24.01 4.94
N ILE A 24 -25.96 -25.14 5.36
CA ILE A 24 -25.21 -25.19 6.60
C ILE A 24 -24.13 -24.13 6.35
N GLU A 25 -24.31 -22.95 6.94
CA GLU A 25 -23.20 -22.05 7.22
C GLU A 25 -22.27 -22.87 8.11
N GLU A 26 -21.37 -23.64 7.49
CA GLU A 26 -20.11 -23.95 8.14
C GLU A 26 -19.50 -22.58 8.40
N GLU A 27 -19.53 -22.13 9.66
CA GLU A 27 -18.60 -21.13 10.13
C GLU A 27 -17.22 -21.67 9.74
N GLU A 28 -16.67 -21.21 8.62
CA GLU A 28 -15.26 -21.37 8.33
C GLU A 28 -14.55 -20.81 9.55
N GLU A 29 -13.97 -21.70 10.36
CA GLU A 29 -13.10 -21.33 11.46
C GLU A 29 -12.00 -20.46 10.85
N ILE A 30 -12.08 -19.15 11.09
CA ILE A 30 -11.05 -18.21 10.62
C ILE A 30 -9.80 -18.57 11.41
N VAL A 31 -8.95 -19.41 10.81
CA VAL A 31 -7.64 -19.72 11.36
C VAL A 31 -6.83 -18.43 11.28
N VAL A 32 -6.78 -17.70 12.40
CA VAL A 32 -5.96 -16.50 12.52
C VAL A 32 -4.51 -16.95 12.53
N GLU A 33 -3.85 -16.82 11.37
CA GLU A 33 -2.41 -17.02 11.28
C GLU A 33 -1.71 -16.11 12.29
N PRO A 34 -0.74 -16.61 13.07
CA PRO A 34 0.02 -15.77 13.97
C PRO A 34 0.78 -14.71 13.16
N THR A 35 0.74 -13.46 13.63
CA THR A 35 1.50 -12.37 13.00
C THR A 35 2.99 -12.70 13.06
N LEU A 36 3.68 -12.56 11.92
CA LEU A 36 5.13 -12.71 11.85
C LEU A 36 5.83 -11.70 12.77
N PHE A 37 7.04 -12.05 13.20
CA PHE A 37 7.82 -11.14 14.03
C PHE A 37 8.15 -9.87 13.26
N SER A 38 7.82 -8.73 13.87
CA SER A 38 8.32 -7.41 13.50
C SER A 38 8.86 -6.74 14.76
N CYS A 39 10.02 -6.12 14.66
CA CYS A 39 10.64 -5.36 15.74
C CYS A 39 9.80 -4.15 16.19
N VAL A 40 8.86 -3.71 15.36
CA VAL A 40 7.90 -2.63 15.64
C VAL A 40 6.47 -3.14 15.47
N THR A 41 5.54 -2.60 16.25
CA THR A 41 4.11 -2.99 16.23
C THR A 41 3.26 -2.08 15.35
N TYR A 42 2.42 -2.62 14.47
CA TYR A 42 1.55 -1.84 13.60
C TYR A 42 0.16 -1.59 14.20
N ASN A 43 -0.12 -2.10 15.40
CA ASN A 43 -1.47 -2.09 15.98
C ASN A 43 -2.09 -0.70 16.04
N THR A 44 -1.34 0.32 16.44
CA THR A 44 -1.84 1.71 16.51
C THR A 44 -2.13 2.28 15.12
N LEU A 45 -1.23 2.07 14.16
CA LEU A 45 -1.34 2.61 12.79
C LEU A 45 -2.34 1.84 11.91
N LEU A 46 -2.69 0.62 12.30
CA LEU A 46 -3.70 -0.20 11.63
C LEU A 46 -5.02 -0.25 12.40
N ASP A 47 -5.18 0.61 13.39
CA ASP A 47 -6.41 0.81 14.13
C ASP A 47 -7.08 2.12 13.66
N PRO A 48 -8.27 2.04 13.04
CA PRO A 48 -8.98 3.22 12.52
C PRO A 48 -9.43 4.20 13.61
N THR A 49 -9.40 3.80 14.89
CA THR A 49 -9.72 4.70 16.00
C THR A 49 -8.53 5.54 16.46
N ASN A 50 -7.31 5.11 16.13
CA ASN A 50 -6.05 5.75 16.53
C ASN A 50 -5.30 6.37 15.36
N THR A 51 -5.60 5.96 14.13
CA THR A 51 -4.92 6.43 12.93
C THR A 51 -5.54 7.73 12.45
N GLU A 52 -4.72 8.76 12.30
CA GLU A 52 -5.14 10.05 11.74
C GLU A 52 -5.14 9.94 10.21
N ASP A 53 -6.31 10.05 9.58
CA ASP A 53 -6.46 9.80 8.14
C ASP A 53 -5.67 10.80 7.28
N ASP A 54 -5.44 12.01 7.78
CA ASP A 54 -4.77 13.11 7.10
C ASP A 54 -3.32 13.36 7.56
N ASP A 55 -2.81 12.59 8.52
CA ASP A 55 -1.41 12.63 8.91
C ASP A 55 -0.61 11.60 8.10
N LEU A 56 0.15 12.05 7.10
CA LEU A 56 1.08 11.19 6.36
C LEU A 56 2.38 10.91 7.15
N MET A 57 2.74 11.77 8.11
CA MET A 57 3.98 11.65 8.87
C MET A 57 3.99 10.43 9.80
N GLN A 58 2.83 9.95 10.26
CA GLN A 58 2.74 8.70 11.01
C GLN A 58 3.33 7.50 10.26
N TYR A 59 3.23 7.46 8.92
CA TYR A 59 3.81 6.39 8.09
C TYR A 59 5.31 6.56 7.94
N TRP A 60 5.81 7.79 7.80
CA TRP A 60 7.25 8.07 7.80
C TRP A 60 7.89 7.69 9.12
N ASN A 61 7.31 8.11 10.24
CA ASN A 61 7.77 7.74 11.58
C ASN A 61 7.80 6.22 11.76
N LYS A 62 6.82 5.53 11.16
CA LYS A 62 6.76 4.08 11.18
C LYS A 62 7.90 3.43 10.39
N PHE A 63 8.13 3.93 9.18
CA PHE A 63 9.24 3.50 8.31
C PHE A 63 10.59 3.70 8.99
N VAL A 64 10.85 4.89 9.55
CA VAL A 64 12.10 5.18 10.27
C VAL A 64 12.30 4.22 11.44
N ALA A 65 11.25 3.93 12.22
CA ALA A 65 11.34 2.98 13.34
C ALA A 65 11.67 1.55 12.87
N ASP A 66 11.09 1.10 11.76
CA ASP A 66 11.40 -0.19 11.14
C ASP A 66 12.85 -0.29 10.64
N VAL A 67 13.38 0.78 10.04
CA VAL A 67 14.77 0.79 9.61
C VAL A 67 15.69 0.81 10.83
N LEU A 68 15.45 1.71 11.80
CA LEU A 68 16.28 1.85 13.00
C LEU A 68 16.39 0.58 13.84
N CYS A 69 15.32 -0.22 13.90
CA CYS A 69 15.35 -1.48 14.62
C CYS A 69 16.20 -2.55 13.90
N THR A 70 16.49 -2.36 12.62
CA THR A 70 17.23 -3.31 11.79
C THR A 70 18.73 -3.11 12.01
N LYS A 71 19.40 -4.15 12.48
CA LYS A 71 20.80 -4.08 12.89
C LYS A 71 21.71 -3.56 11.77
N GLY A 72 22.37 -2.43 12.03
CA GLY A 72 23.35 -1.84 11.12
C GLY A 72 22.73 -0.98 10.00
N ALA A 73 21.41 -0.78 10.02
CA ALA A 73 20.76 0.11 9.07
C ALA A 73 20.99 1.59 9.42
N PRO A 74 20.98 2.50 8.43
CA PRO A 74 21.15 3.93 8.67
C PRO A 74 19.97 4.55 9.43
N ASP A 75 20.22 5.63 10.15
CA ASP A 75 19.16 6.47 10.73
C ASP A 75 18.65 7.47 9.68
N TYR A 76 17.66 7.04 8.87
CA TYR A 76 17.04 7.90 7.87
C TYR A 76 16.24 9.05 8.47
N GLY A 77 15.84 8.97 9.75
CA GLY A 77 15.25 10.11 10.45
C GLY A 77 16.25 11.25 10.66
N GLN A 78 17.55 10.96 10.71
CA GLN A 78 18.62 11.96 10.75
C GLN A 78 19.16 12.34 9.38
N GLN A 79 19.19 11.40 8.42
CA GLN A 79 19.74 11.65 7.08
C GLN A 79 18.77 12.44 6.20
N ASN A 80 17.49 12.07 6.20
CA ASN A 80 16.45 12.76 5.43
C ASN A 80 15.94 13.97 6.23
N THR A 81 16.75 15.03 6.25
CA THR A 81 16.50 16.27 7.02
C THR A 81 15.27 17.06 6.57
N VAL A 82 14.78 16.84 5.35
CA VAL A 82 13.57 17.48 4.83
C VAL A 82 12.60 16.40 4.37
N VAL A 83 11.47 16.31 5.05
CA VAL A 83 10.40 15.34 4.74
C VAL A 83 9.16 16.13 4.36
N ASN A 84 8.79 16.09 3.08
CA ASN A 84 7.62 16.74 2.54
C ASN A 84 6.64 15.69 2.04
N LEU A 85 5.59 15.44 2.81
CA LEU A 85 4.50 14.52 2.46
C LEU A 85 3.22 15.36 2.37
N PHE A 86 2.49 15.25 1.27
CA PHE A 86 1.31 16.06 1.05
C PHE A 86 0.24 15.34 0.24
N PHE A 87 -1.01 15.77 0.45
CA PHE A 87 -2.12 15.35 -0.38
C PHE A 87 -2.27 16.26 -1.59
N GLU A 88 -2.51 15.62 -2.73
CA GLU A 88 -3.03 16.27 -3.91
C GLU A 88 -4.55 16.09 -3.96
N TYR A 89 -5.22 17.15 -4.41
CA TYR A 89 -6.67 17.18 -4.54
C TYR A 89 -7.03 17.40 -6.01
N GLU A 90 -7.88 16.53 -6.54
CA GLU A 90 -8.47 16.73 -7.85
C GLU A 90 -9.27 18.05 -7.86
N SER A 91 -9.13 18.84 -8.93
CA SER A 91 -9.97 20.03 -9.10
C SER A 91 -11.44 19.65 -9.29
N ASP A 92 -12.37 20.50 -8.84
CA ASP A 92 -13.83 20.31 -9.05
C ASP A 92 -14.18 20.04 -10.53
N ALA A 93 -13.46 20.69 -11.45
CA ALA A 93 -13.65 20.51 -12.89
C ALA A 93 -13.22 19.12 -13.36
N ALA A 94 -12.13 18.57 -12.83
CA ALA A 94 -11.66 17.22 -13.14
C ALA A 94 -12.65 16.16 -12.60
N ILE A 95 -13.11 16.35 -11.35
CA ILE A 95 -14.15 15.51 -10.72
C ILE A 95 -15.44 15.53 -11.57
N ALA A 96 -15.91 16.71 -11.97
CA ALA A 96 -17.11 16.86 -12.79
C ALA A 96 -16.95 16.26 -14.20
N ALA A 97 -15.73 16.25 -14.74
CA ALA A 97 -15.41 15.64 -16.02
C ALA A 97 -15.17 14.11 -15.94
N GLY A 98 -15.18 13.52 -14.74
CA GLY A 98 -14.84 12.12 -14.53
C GLY A 98 -13.38 11.79 -14.86
N VAL A 99 -12.50 12.79 -14.82
CA VAL A 99 -11.06 12.62 -15.02
C VAL A 99 -10.44 12.31 -13.67
N THR A 100 -9.78 11.15 -13.57
CA THR A 100 -9.05 10.76 -12.36
C THR A 100 -7.54 10.89 -12.56
N GLN A 101 -6.80 11.16 -11.49
CA GLN A 101 -5.34 10.98 -11.53
C GLN A 101 -4.98 9.53 -11.89
N ASP A 102 -3.86 9.34 -12.58
CA ASP A 102 -3.36 8.04 -13.05
C ASP A 102 -2.44 7.33 -12.04
N HIS A 103 -2.24 7.96 -10.87
CA HIS A 103 -1.39 7.48 -9.79
C HIS A 103 -2.11 7.61 -8.44
N ILE A 104 -1.75 6.76 -7.48
CA ILE A 104 -2.26 6.82 -6.09
C ILE A 104 -1.33 7.67 -5.22
N ALA A 105 -0.03 7.53 -5.44
CA ALA A 105 1.02 8.32 -4.84
C ALA A 105 2.20 8.38 -5.83
N TYR A 106 3.12 9.29 -5.59
CA TYR A 106 4.37 9.35 -6.33
C TYR A 106 5.47 9.98 -5.48
N SER A 107 6.69 9.50 -5.72
CA SER A 107 7.93 10.15 -5.34
C SER A 107 8.45 11.01 -6.49
N SER A 108 8.94 12.21 -6.16
CA SER A 108 9.43 13.18 -7.16
C SER A 108 10.95 13.16 -7.29
N PHE A 109 11.47 13.78 -8.36
CA PHE A 109 12.91 13.96 -8.55
C PHE A 109 13.62 14.65 -7.38
N ASP A 110 12.96 15.62 -6.73
CA ASP A 110 13.53 16.31 -5.56
C ASP A 110 13.63 15.40 -4.32
N GLY A 111 12.92 14.28 -4.30
CA GLY A 111 13.05 13.22 -3.29
C GLY A 111 14.11 12.21 -3.70
N TYR A 112 13.81 11.35 -4.68
CA TYR A 112 14.69 10.22 -5.04
C TYR A 112 16.09 10.63 -5.52
N CYS A 113 16.28 11.82 -6.09
CA CYS A 113 17.61 12.32 -6.46
C CYS A 113 18.27 13.23 -5.44
N ASN A 114 17.71 13.39 -4.23
CA ASN A 114 18.34 14.12 -3.14
C ASN A 114 18.35 13.28 -1.86
N SER A 115 19.52 12.77 -1.48
CA SER A 115 19.66 11.86 -0.32
C SER A 115 19.28 12.49 1.04
N SER A 116 19.10 13.82 1.09
CA SER A 116 18.66 14.53 2.30
C SER A 116 17.15 14.78 2.36
N LYS A 117 16.41 14.41 1.31
CA LYS A 117 14.99 14.72 1.16
C LYS A 117 14.13 13.47 1.01
N VAL A 118 12.88 13.61 1.41
CA VAL A 118 11.74 12.75 1.05
C VAL A 118 10.67 13.69 0.53
N ASN A 119 10.14 13.45 -0.66
CA ASN A 119 9.13 14.28 -1.29
C ASN A 119 8.08 13.40 -2.00
N VAL A 120 6.97 13.16 -1.30
CA VAL A 120 5.90 12.24 -1.73
C VAL A 120 4.58 12.99 -1.82
N GLY A 121 3.95 12.92 -2.99
CA GLY A 121 2.57 13.34 -3.20
C GLY A 121 1.62 12.15 -3.15
N VAL A 122 0.44 12.33 -2.56
CA VAL A 122 -0.59 11.29 -2.44
C VAL A 122 -1.92 11.82 -2.96
N ASP A 123 -2.58 11.11 -3.87
CA ASP A 123 -3.94 11.45 -4.30
C ASP A 123 -4.92 11.23 -3.13
N TRP A 124 -5.54 12.31 -2.64
CA TRP A 124 -6.47 12.27 -1.52
C TRP A 124 -7.64 11.32 -1.78
N ARG A 125 -8.17 11.30 -2.99
CA ARG A 125 -9.33 10.47 -3.31
C ARG A 125 -8.97 9.00 -3.23
N SER A 126 -7.94 8.58 -3.94
CA SER A 126 -7.43 7.21 -3.88
C SER A 126 -7.05 6.82 -2.46
N TRP A 127 -6.45 7.73 -1.68
CA TRP A 127 -6.07 7.47 -0.29
C TRP A 127 -7.25 7.10 0.61
N THR A 128 -8.33 7.89 0.55
CA THR A 128 -9.51 7.67 1.40
C THR A 128 -10.23 6.36 1.09
N GLU A 129 -10.13 5.85 -0.15
CA GLU A 129 -10.71 4.58 -0.58
C GLU A 129 -9.85 3.34 -0.19
N ARG A 130 -8.67 3.52 0.40
CA ARG A 130 -7.75 2.43 0.76
C ARG A 130 -7.84 2.08 2.23
N SER A 131 -7.67 0.78 2.53
CA SER A 131 -7.51 0.31 3.90
C SER A 131 -6.18 0.80 4.49
N LEU A 132 -6.09 0.89 5.81
CA LEU A 132 -4.86 1.31 6.51
C LEU A 132 -3.63 0.49 6.11
N LEU A 133 -3.79 -0.82 5.92
CA LEU A 133 -2.69 -1.68 5.48
C LEU A 133 -2.24 -1.37 4.04
N LYS A 134 -3.17 -1.01 3.14
CA LYS A 134 -2.83 -0.57 1.78
C LYS A 134 -2.13 0.78 1.78
N ARG A 135 -2.59 1.72 2.61
CA ARG A 135 -1.93 3.01 2.83
C ARG A 135 -0.49 2.83 3.32
N LEU A 136 -0.28 1.93 4.29
CA LEU A 136 1.05 1.58 4.78
C LEU A 136 1.96 1.02 3.67
N TRP A 137 1.44 0.11 2.85
CA TRP A 137 2.17 -0.44 1.71
C TRP A 137 2.56 0.65 0.69
N ILE A 138 1.61 1.51 0.33
CA ILE A 138 1.83 2.62 -0.62
C ILE A 138 2.92 3.56 -0.09
N MET A 139 2.85 3.98 1.18
CA MET A 139 3.87 4.88 1.72
C MET A 139 5.26 4.23 1.72
N TYR A 140 5.36 2.95 2.09
CA TYR A 140 6.66 2.25 2.05
C TYR A 140 7.20 2.07 0.62
N HIS A 141 6.33 1.99 -0.39
CA HIS A 141 6.73 1.98 -1.79
C HIS A 141 7.38 3.32 -2.18
N GLU A 142 6.72 4.43 -1.87
CA GLU A 142 7.27 5.75 -2.20
C GLU A 142 8.55 6.06 -1.41
N PHE A 143 8.63 5.64 -0.15
CA PHE A 143 9.89 5.73 0.61
C PHE A 143 10.98 4.83 0.02
N GLY A 144 10.62 3.71 -0.61
CA GLY A 144 11.55 2.88 -1.37
C GLY A 144 12.25 3.66 -2.48
N HIS A 145 11.50 4.47 -3.21
CA HIS A 145 12.03 5.39 -4.22
C HIS A 145 12.89 6.48 -3.58
N ASP A 146 12.38 7.22 -2.59
CA ASP A 146 13.10 8.37 -2.03
C ASP A 146 14.35 8.00 -1.25
N VAL A 147 14.27 6.97 -0.41
CA VAL A 147 15.32 6.63 0.57
C VAL A 147 16.37 5.72 -0.03
N TYR A 148 15.95 4.74 -0.84
CA TYR A 148 16.86 3.73 -1.38
C TYR A 148 17.10 3.87 -2.89
N ARG A 149 16.39 4.79 -3.56
CA ARG A 149 16.41 4.93 -5.02
C ARG A 149 16.01 3.66 -5.75
N TYR A 150 15.19 2.80 -5.16
CA TYR A 150 14.78 1.60 -5.87
C TYR A 150 13.93 1.94 -7.08
N GLU A 151 14.14 1.26 -8.19
CA GLU A 151 13.13 1.20 -9.25
C GLU A 151 12.07 0.15 -8.89
N HIS A 152 11.07 0.02 -9.76
CA HIS A 152 10.06 -1.01 -9.57
C HIS A 152 10.62 -2.43 -9.70
N SER A 153 10.15 -3.32 -8.82
CA SER A 153 10.33 -4.76 -8.91
C SER A 153 9.30 -5.38 -9.86
N PRO A 154 9.64 -6.45 -10.60
CA PRO A 154 8.67 -7.24 -11.36
C PRO A 154 7.89 -8.25 -10.49
N ASP A 155 8.28 -8.45 -9.23
CA ASP A 155 7.67 -9.44 -8.35
C ASP A 155 6.48 -8.84 -7.56
N PRO A 156 5.25 -9.37 -7.72
CA PRO A 156 4.07 -8.86 -7.01
C PRO A 156 4.12 -9.03 -5.49
N ALA A 157 5.04 -9.84 -4.96
CA ALA A 157 5.25 -9.97 -3.53
C ALA A 157 6.04 -8.79 -2.94
N ASP A 158 6.78 -8.04 -3.75
CA ASP A 158 7.64 -6.95 -3.27
C ASP A 158 6.87 -5.64 -3.10
N ILE A 159 7.29 -4.85 -2.11
CA ILE A 159 6.72 -3.51 -1.92
C ILE A 159 6.90 -2.67 -3.19
N MET A 160 8.04 -2.80 -3.88
CA MET A 160 8.36 -2.04 -5.10
C MET A 160 7.66 -2.53 -6.38
N TYR A 161 6.67 -3.43 -6.32
CA TYR A 161 5.98 -3.91 -7.53
C TYR A 161 5.36 -2.77 -8.36
N TYR A 162 5.55 -2.78 -9.69
CA TYR A 162 5.16 -1.68 -10.60
C TYR A 162 3.65 -1.41 -10.73
N SER A 163 2.80 -2.33 -10.28
CA SER A 163 1.35 -2.18 -10.37
C SER A 163 0.76 -1.90 -9.00
N SER A 164 -0.43 -1.29 -8.99
CA SER A 164 -1.19 -1.01 -7.77
C SER A 164 -1.18 -2.19 -6.81
N THR A 165 -1.07 -1.89 -5.51
CA THR A 165 -1.05 -2.82 -4.39
C THR A 165 -1.97 -4.02 -4.61
N PRO A 166 -1.53 -5.27 -4.34
CA PRO A 166 -2.34 -6.46 -4.54
C PRO A 166 -3.76 -6.32 -3.96
N GLY A 167 -4.75 -6.89 -4.65
CA GLY A 167 -6.17 -6.72 -4.33
C GLY A 167 -6.49 -7.06 -2.87
N PHE A 168 -5.83 -8.08 -2.34
CA PHE A 168 -5.86 -8.49 -0.94
C PHE A 168 -4.41 -8.63 -0.43
N ILE A 169 -4.10 -7.95 0.67
CA ILE A 169 -2.82 -8.05 1.39
C ILE A 169 -3.12 -8.35 2.86
N LYS A 170 -2.38 -9.30 3.45
CA LYS A 170 -2.37 -9.57 4.88
C LYS A 170 -1.19 -8.85 5.53
N ILE A 171 -1.25 -8.69 6.84
CA ILE A 171 -0.15 -8.09 7.60
C ILE A 171 1.16 -8.90 7.46
N ASN A 172 1.07 -10.23 7.37
CA ASN A 172 2.24 -11.08 7.17
C ASN A 172 2.90 -10.82 5.81
N ASP A 173 2.11 -10.65 4.74
CA ASP A 173 2.62 -10.30 3.41
C ASP A 173 3.39 -8.98 3.46
N PHE A 174 2.86 -7.98 4.17
CA PHE A 174 3.53 -6.71 4.37
C PHE A 174 4.84 -6.86 5.15
N ILE A 175 4.84 -7.62 6.25
CA ILE A 175 6.04 -7.83 7.08
C ILE A 175 7.16 -8.47 6.26
N GLU A 176 6.85 -9.52 5.48
CA GLU A 176 7.83 -10.18 4.62
C GLU A 176 8.38 -9.25 3.54
N ALA A 177 7.50 -8.54 2.84
CA ALA A 177 7.89 -7.63 1.76
C ALA A 177 8.71 -6.44 2.27
N LYS A 178 8.32 -5.89 3.42
CA LYS A 178 9.08 -4.85 4.14
C LYS A 178 10.47 -5.33 4.53
N ASP A 179 10.57 -6.53 5.10
CA ASP A 179 11.85 -7.08 5.51
C ASP A 179 12.81 -7.21 4.31
N ARG A 180 12.32 -7.66 3.15
CA ARG A 180 13.09 -7.70 1.90
C ARG A 180 13.49 -6.30 1.42
N LEU A 181 12.57 -5.33 1.46
CA LEU A 181 12.82 -3.93 1.09
C LEU A 181 14.01 -3.35 1.89
N ILE A 182 13.96 -3.47 3.22
CA ILE A 182 14.98 -2.89 4.13
C ILE A 182 16.30 -3.64 4.02
N LYS A 183 16.27 -4.98 3.90
CA LYS A 183 17.48 -5.82 3.75
C LYS A 183 18.09 -5.75 2.35
N ARG A 184 17.42 -5.09 1.40
CA ARG A 184 17.80 -5.04 -0.02
C ARG A 184 17.87 -6.42 -0.67
N ASP A 185 16.99 -7.32 -0.22
CA ASP A 185 17.01 -8.74 -0.53
C ASP A 185 15.76 -9.11 -1.31
N PHE A 186 15.64 -8.56 -2.53
CA PHE A 186 14.57 -8.92 -3.45
C PHE A 186 15.08 -9.12 -4.89
N PRO A 187 14.48 -10.04 -5.67
CA PRO A 187 14.93 -10.35 -7.02
C PRO A 187 14.81 -9.14 -7.96
N GLY A 188 15.85 -8.90 -8.77
CA GLY A 188 15.80 -7.86 -9.79
C GLY A 188 15.88 -6.43 -9.26
N ILE A 189 16.36 -6.24 -8.02
CA ILE A 189 16.64 -4.91 -7.46
C ILE A 189 17.49 -4.06 -8.41
N SER A 190 16.94 -2.92 -8.81
CA SER A 190 17.60 -1.90 -9.61
C SER A 190 17.38 -0.52 -8.99
N TYR A 191 18.15 0.46 -9.45
CA TYR A 191 18.24 1.77 -8.82
C TYR A 191 18.03 2.89 -9.83
N ILE A 192 17.25 3.90 -9.47
CA ILE A 192 17.03 5.10 -10.25
C ILE A 192 18.36 5.81 -10.43
N GLU A 193 18.73 6.03 -11.69
CA GLU A 193 19.92 6.81 -12.03
C GLU A 193 19.64 8.31 -11.85
N CYS A 194 20.43 8.94 -10.98
CA CYS A 194 20.37 10.37 -10.74
C CYS A 194 21.57 11.06 -11.38
N PRO A 195 21.41 12.28 -11.91
CA PRO A 195 22.54 13.11 -12.27
C PRO A 195 23.50 13.25 -11.07
N PRO A 196 24.82 13.34 -11.31
CA PRO A 196 25.76 13.63 -10.24
C PRO A 196 25.39 14.96 -9.59
N ASP A 197 25.43 15.02 -8.26
CA ASP A 197 25.14 16.23 -7.48
C ASP A 197 26.07 17.36 -7.94
N THR A 198 25.55 18.27 -8.76
CA THR A 198 26.32 19.41 -9.30
C THR A 198 26.77 20.40 -8.21
N ASP A 199 26.23 20.27 -7.00
CA ASP A 199 26.58 21.11 -5.85
C ASP A 199 27.94 20.74 -5.24
N CYS A 200 28.50 19.57 -5.55
CA CYS A 200 29.86 19.18 -5.15
C CYS A 200 30.96 19.68 -6.11
N ILE A 201 30.64 20.34 -7.22
CA ILE A 201 31.64 20.78 -8.21
C ILE A 201 32.27 22.14 -7.84
N ILE A 202 31.62 22.95 -6.99
CA ILE A 202 32.06 24.32 -6.70
C ILE A 202 32.73 24.47 -5.32
N ASP A 203 32.53 23.54 -4.38
CA ASP A 203 33.04 23.67 -3.00
C ASP A 203 33.81 22.45 -2.45
N CYS A 204 34.22 21.51 -3.32
CA CYS A 204 35.26 20.55 -2.96
C CYS A 204 36.62 21.19 -3.22
N GLY A 205 37.05 22.04 -2.29
CA GLY A 205 38.38 22.65 -2.31
C GLY A 205 39.48 21.59 -2.35
N ASP A 206 40.37 21.74 -3.34
CA ASP A 206 41.75 21.25 -3.30
C ASP A 206 42.57 22.03 -2.25
#